data_AF-A0ABD5YYE7-F1
#
_entry.id   AF-A0ABD5YYE7-F1
#
_cell.length_a   1.000
_cell.length_b   1.000
_cell.length_c   1.000
_cell.angle_alpha   90.00
_cell.angle_beta   90.00
_cell.angle_gamma   90.00
#
_symmetry.space_group_name_H-M   'P 1'
#
loop_
_entity.id
_entity.type
_entity.pdbx_description
1 polymer ?
#
loop_
_entity_poly.entity_id
_entity_poly.type
_entity_poly.pdbx_seq_one_letter_code
_entity_poly.pdbx_strand_id
1 'polypeptide(L)'
;MTMFDEAHYRWKGDPDDGTYELQFDRFELNKAVLLIVDREIDDIVGQVVLPADDVPGIEPDDSGGGAILHGVVEDEEIIEMTYDPELTEQRRAELKDLQEQTRSSSDNNNESEN
;
A
#
# COMPACT_ATOMS: atom_id res chain seq x y z
N MET A 1 12.59 -18.82 7.53
CA MET A 1 11.20 -18.58 7.11
C MET A 1 10.61 -17.71 8.20
N THR A 2 10.34 -16.46 7.89
CA THR A 2 9.74 -15.52 8.84
C THR A 2 8.24 -15.81 8.82
N MET A 3 7.68 -16.29 9.93
CA MET A 3 6.24 -16.46 10.06
C MET A 3 5.69 -15.21 10.74
N PHE A 4 4.63 -14.63 10.17
CA PHE A 4 3.96 -13.45 10.74
C PHE A 4 2.90 -13.92 11.74
N ASP A 5 3.34 -14.46 12.87
CA ASP A 5 2.49 -15.18 13.84
C ASP A 5 1.35 -14.32 14.44
N GLU A 6 1.43 -12.98 14.34
CA GLU A 6 0.40 -12.04 14.81
C GLU A 6 -0.40 -11.38 13.66
N ALA A 7 -0.28 -11.91 12.44
CA ALA A 7 -0.99 -11.41 11.29
C ALA A 7 -2.50 -11.65 11.39
N HIS A 8 -3.27 -10.65 10.99
CA HIS A 8 -4.71 -10.78 10.83
C HIS A 8 -5.11 -10.48 9.39
N TYR A 9 -5.53 -11.52 8.67
CA TYR A 9 -5.99 -11.43 7.30
C TYR A 9 -7.50 -11.23 7.22
N ARG A 10 -7.92 -10.45 6.24
CA ARG A 10 -9.32 -10.36 5.83
C ARG A 10 -9.39 -10.28 4.31
N TRP A 11 -9.71 -11.41 3.70
CA TRP A 11 -9.90 -11.56 2.27
C TRP A 11 -11.33 -11.20 1.85
N LYS A 12 -11.49 -10.71 0.62
CA LYS A 12 -12.81 -10.49 -0.02
C LYS A 12 -13.34 -11.76 -0.72
N GLY A 13 -12.51 -12.80 -0.85
CA GLY A 13 -12.79 -14.11 -1.45
C GLY A 13 -11.69 -15.11 -1.07
N ASP A 14 -11.58 -16.22 -1.78
CA ASP A 14 -10.48 -17.17 -1.62
C ASP A 14 -9.30 -16.67 -2.48
N PRO A 15 -8.14 -16.31 -1.89
CA PRO A 15 -6.97 -15.90 -2.67
C PRO A 15 -6.33 -17.11 -3.36
N ASP A 16 -5.73 -16.88 -4.53
CA ASP A 16 -4.86 -17.85 -5.16
C ASP A 16 -3.45 -17.77 -4.55
N ASP A 17 -2.69 -18.87 -4.61
CA ASP A 17 -1.27 -18.82 -4.25
C ASP A 17 -0.49 -18.01 -5.30
N GLY A 18 0.39 -17.10 -4.86
CA GLY A 18 1.16 -16.28 -5.79
C GLY A 18 1.73 -14.99 -5.20
N THR A 19 2.17 -14.10 -6.10
CA THR A 19 2.69 -12.79 -5.71
C THR A 19 1.63 -11.71 -5.83
N TYR A 20 1.41 -11.00 -4.74
CA TYR A 20 0.51 -9.85 -4.65
C TYR A 20 1.30 -8.57 -4.37
N GLU A 21 0.69 -7.45 -4.71
CA GLU A 21 1.18 -6.15 -4.25
C GLU A 21 0.54 -5.83 -2.90
N LEU A 22 1.35 -5.32 -1.97
CA LEU A 22 0.90 -4.84 -0.68
C LEU A 22 1.10 -3.33 -0.63
N GLN A 23 0.04 -2.60 -0.34
CA GLN A 23 0.08 -1.16 -0.19
C GLN A 23 -0.08 -0.79 1.28
N PHE A 24 0.87 -0.06 1.83
CA PHE A 24 0.73 0.51 3.15
C PHE A 24 -0.37 1.56 3.18
N ASP A 25 -1.33 1.37 4.09
CA ASP A 25 -2.44 2.29 4.30
C ASP A 25 -2.17 3.19 5.51
N ARG A 26 -2.03 2.59 6.70
CA ARG A 26 -1.88 3.33 7.97
C ARG A 26 -1.30 2.50 9.11
N PHE A 27 -0.88 3.19 10.17
CA PHE A 27 -0.63 2.58 11.47
C PHE A 27 -1.85 2.66 12.40
N GLU A 28 -2.12 1.59 13.14
CA GLU A 28 -3.10 1.52 14.22
C GLU A 28 -2.51 0.78 15.43
N LEU A 29 -2.38 1.44 16.59
CA LEU A 29 -1.96 0.79 17.84
C LEU A 29 -0.70 -0.08 17.72
N ASN A 30 0.38 0.45 17.09
CA ASN A 30 1.63 -0.26 16.81
C ASN A 30 1.51 -1.42 15.79
N LYS A 31 0.43 -1.43 15.00
CA LYS A 31 0.24 -2.35 13.88
C LYS A 31 0.18 -1.58 12.57
N ALA A 32 0.75 -2.16 11.53
CA ALA A 32 0.62 -1.68 10.16
C ALA A 32 -0.60 -2.36 9.51
N VAL A 33 -1.41 -1.56 8.82
CA VAL A 33 -2.50 -2.03 7.96
C VAL A 33 -2.01 -1.96 6.53
N LEU A 34 -2.03 -3.09 5.83
CA LEU A 34 -1.69 -3.19 4.41
C LEU A 34 -2.90 -3.67 3.61
N LEU A 35 -3.08 -3.08 2.44
CA LEU A 35 -4.06 -3.52 1.44
C LEU A 35 -3.38 -4.50 0.49
N ILE A 36 -4.02 -5.64 0.26
CA ILE A 36 -3.54 -6.66 -0.67
C ILE A 36 -4.21 -6.43 -2.01
N VAL A 37 -3.40 -6.18 -3.03
CA VAL A 37 -3.82 -5.80 -4.37
C VAL A 37 -3.39 -6.87 -5.36
N ASP A 38 -4.37 -7.34 -6.12
CA ASP A 38 -4.15 -8.21 -7.25
C ASP A 38 -3.91 -7.35 -8.49
N ARG A 39 -2.71 -7.48 -9.07
CA ARG A 39 -2.28 -6.70 -10.23
C ARG A 39 -2.89 -7.19 -11.54
N GLU A 40 -3.42 -8.40 -11.59
CA GLU A 40 -4.06 -8.93 -12.80
C GLU A 40 -5.43 -8.29 -13.03
N ILE A 41 -6.15 -8.00 -11.94
CA ILE A 41 -7.47 -7.37 -11.97
C ILE A 41 -7.48 -5.91 -11.50
N ASP A 42 -6.34 -5.40 -11.02
CA ASP A 42 -6.16 -4.04 -10.50
C ASP A 42 -7.17 -3.68 -9.39
N ASP A 43 -7.40 -4.61 -8.45
CA ASP A 43 -8.34 -4.43 -7.34
C ASP A 43 -7.75 -4.93 -6.01
N ILE A 44 -8.25 -4.36 -4.92
CA ILE A 44 -7.94 -4.77 -3.55
C ILE A 44 -8.71 -6.07 -3.28
N VAL A 45 -7.99 -7.17 -3.12
CA VAL A 45 -8.55 -8.50 -2.82
C VAL A 45 -8.57 -8.84 -1.33
N GLY A 46 -7.84 -8.08 -0.51
CA GLY A 46 -7.82 -8.28 0.93
C GLY A 46 -7.12 -7.18 1.70
N GLN A 47 -7.01 -7.40 3.00
CA GLN A 47 -6.19 -6.59 3.89
C GLN A 47 -5.48 -7.51 4.89
N VAL A 48 -4.29 -7.09 5.32
CA VAL A 48 -3.55 -7.73 6.40
C VAL A 48 -3.17 -6.69 7.45
N VAL A 49 -3.24 -7.07 8.71
CA VAL A 49 -2.76 -6.27 9.83
C VAL A 49 -1.61 -7.00 10.49
N LEU A 50 -0.44 -6.36 10.57
CA LEU A 50 0.81 -6.91 11.09
C LEU A 50 1.38 -6.01 12.19
N PRO A 51 2.20 -6.52 13.12
CA PRO A 51 3.05 -5.66 13.95
C PRO A 51 3.89 -4.72 13.08
N ALA A 52 4.02 -3.45 13.48
CA ALA A 52 4.76 -2.45 12.70
C ALA A 52 6.22 -2.86 12.45
N ASP A 53 6.84 -3.50 13.43
CA ASP A 53 8.24 -3.96 13.37
C ASP A 53 8.47 -5.10 12.36
N ASP A 54 7.40 -5.79 11.94
CA ASP A 54 7.47 -6.89 10.98
C ASP A 54 7.36 -6.41 9.52
N VAL A 55 7.02 -5.14 9.30
CA VAL A 55 6.85 -4.60 7.95
C VAL A 55 8.15 -3.95 7.46
N PRO A 56 8.79 -4.50 6.42
CA PRO A 56 10.07 -3.97 5.96
C PRO A 56 9.91 -2.62 5.28
N GLY A 57 10.86 -1.72 5.52
CA GLY A 57 10.95 -0.44 4.78
C GLY A 57 9.93 0.62 5.19
N ILE A 58 9.14 0.39 6.25
CA ILE A 58 8.20 1.37 6.78
C ILE A 58 8.60 1.73 8.21
N GLU A 59 8.77 3.02 8.48
CA GLU A 59 9.05 3.52 9.82
C GLU A 59 7.75 4.06 10.46
N PRO A 60 7.56 3.95 11.79
CA PRO A 60 6.34 4.42 12.48
C PRO A 60 6.03 5.91 12.28
N ASP A 61 7.08 6.69 12.02
CA ASP A 61 7.08 8.12 11.73
C ASP A 61 6.87 8.44 10.25
N ASP A 62 6.85 7.41 9.39
CA ASP A 62 6.56 7.54 7.97
C ASP A 62 5.06 7.85 7.81
N SER A 63 4.76 9.14 7.74
CA SER A 63 3.38 9.68 7.63
C SER A 63 2.77 9.38 6.25
N GLY A 64 3.58 8.87 5.33
CA GLY A 64 3.25 8.66 3.94
C GLY A 64 2.65 7.29 3.69
N GLY A 65 1.32 7.21 3.68
CA GLY A 65 0.60 6.14 2.98
C GLY A 65 1.16 5.94 1.56
N GLY A 66 1.08 4.70 1.06
CA GLY A 66 1.51 4.38 -0.30
C GLY A 66 2.93 3.81 -0.43
N ALA A 67 3.55 3.35 0.65
CA ALA A 67 4.68 2.42 0.54
C ALA A 67 4.21 1.12 -0.12
N ILE A 68 4.98 0.61 -1.07
CA ILE A 68 4.64 -0.56 -1.87
C ILE A 68 5.59 -1.71 -1.53
N LEU A 69 5.01 -2.89 -1.34
CA LEU A 69 5.73 -4.12 -1.07
C LEU A 69 5.21 -5.23 -1.97
N HIS A 70 6.04 -6.23 -2.20
CA HIS A 70 5.66 -7.48 -2.83
C HIS A 70 5.46 -8.54 -1.74
N GLY A 71 4.27 -9.14 -1.71
CA GLY A 71 3.92 -10.24 -0.82
C GLY A 71 3.82 -11.54 -1.59
N VAL A 72 4.44 -12.62 -1.10
CA VAL A 72 4.16 -13.98 -1.57
C VAL A 72 3.11 -14.59 -0.66
N VAL A 73 2.01 -15.04 -1.23
CA VAL A 73 0.89 -15.70 -0.54
C VAL A 73 0.94 -17.19 -0.85
N GLU A 74 0.90 -18.00 0.21
CA GLU A 74 0.70 -19.46 0.15
C GLU A 74 -0.31 -19.84 1.23
N ASP A 75 -1.28 -20.69 0.91
CA ASP A 75 -2.31 -21.17 1.86
C ASP A 75 -3.06 -20.00 2.56
N GLU A 76 -3.42 -18.97 1.80
CA GLU A 76 -4.11 -17.75 2.27
C GLU A 76 -3.30 -16.84 3.23
N GLU A 77 -2.01 -17.13 3.44
CA GLU A 77 -1.11 -16.38 4.32
C GLU A 77 0.06 -15.77 3.53
N ILE A 78 0.52 -14.59 3.95
CA ILE A 78 1.74 -14.00 3.38
C ILE A 78 2.94 -14.68 4.04
N ILE A 79 3.77 -15.34 3.25
CA ILE A 79 4.97 -16.05 3.74
C ILE A 79 6.28 -15.27 3.48
N GLU A 80 6.24 -14.30 2.57
CA GLU A 80 7.37 -13.42 2.26
C GLU A 80 6.88 -12.01 1.96
N MET A 81 7.63 -11.00 2.42
CA MET A 81 7.35 -9.60 2.17
C MET A 81 8.64 -8.85 1.83
N THR A 82 8.65 -8.14 0.72
CA THR A 82 9.81 -7.35 0.26
C THR A 82 9.37 -5.94 -0.10
N TYR A 83 9.98 -4.94 0.51
CA TYR A 83 9.74 -3.53 0.18
C TYR A 83 10.28 -3.18 -1.21
N ASP A 84 9.46 -2.49 -2.02
CA ASP A 84 9.84 -1.98 -3.33
C ASP A 84 10.02 -0.46 -3.30
N PRO A 85 11.27 0.04 -3.11
CA PRO A 85 11.52 1.47 -3.07
C PRO A 85 11.29 2.15 -4.43
N GLU A 86 11.58 1.47 -5.54
CA GLU A 86 11.46 2.06 -6.89
C GLU A 86 9.98 2.32 -7.23
N LEU A 87 9.13 1.33 -7.00
CA LEU A 87 7.68 1.46 -7.24
C LEU A 87 7.03 2.43 -6.25
N THR A 88 7.51 2.47 -5.00
CA THR A 88 7.07 3.46 -4.01
C THR A 88 7.38 4.88 -4.46
N GLU A 89 8.61 5.14 -4.91
CA GLU A 89 9.01 6.46 -5.43
C GLU A 89 8.21 6.84 -6.69
N GLN A 90 8.01 5.89 -7.60
CA GLN A 90 7.21 6.12 -8.81
C GLN A 90 5.78 6.56 -8.45
N ARG A 91 5.09 5.85 -7.55
CA ARG A 91 3.72 6.20 -7.15
C ARG A 91 3.64 7.51 -6.40
N ARG A 92 4.61 7.78 -5.52
CA ARG A 92 4.71 9.07 -4.84
C ARG A 92 4.88 10.23 -5.84
N ALA A 93 5.66 10.03 -6.90
CA ALA A 93 5.81 11.01 -7.98
C ALA A 93 4.51 11.21 -8.76
N GLU A 94 3.82 10.14 -9.17
CA GLU A 94 2.54 10.21 -9.89
C GLU A 94 1.46 10.94 -9.07
N LEU A 95 1.35 10.65 -7.77
CA LEU A 95 0.41 11.33 -6.87
C LEU A 95 0.74 12.82 -6.73
N LYS A 96 2.03 13.18 -6.68
CA LYS A 96 2.46 14.57 -6.61
C LYS A 96 2.11 15.34 -7.88
N ASP A 97 2.39 14.76 -9.04
CA ASP A 97 2.07 15.36 -10.34
C ASP A 97 0.56 15.60 -10.49
N LEU A 98 -0.27 14.63 -10.06
CA LEU A 98 -1.73 14.77 -10.08
C LEU A 98 -2.22 15.91 -9.16
N GLN A 99 -1.62 16.05 -7.98
CA GLN A 99 -1.91 17.15 -7.06
C GLN A 99 -1.53 18.52 -7.64
N GLU A 100 -0.40 18.60 -8.35
CA GLU A 100 0.04 19.84 -9.00
C GLU A 100 -0.89 20.22 -10.17
N GLN A 101 -1.33 19.25 -10.98
CA GLN A 101 -2.29 19.49 -12.08
C GLN A 101 -3.66 19.97 -11.58
N THR A 102 -4.16 19.39 -10.50
CA THR A 102 -5.44 19.80 -9.89
C THR A 102 -5.37 21.18 -9.25
N ARG A 103 -4.23 21.56 -8.65
CA ARG A 103 -3.99 22.92 -8.14
C ARG A 103 -3.91 23.96 -9.26
N SER A 104 -3.15 23.68 -10.32
CA SER A 104 -3.01 24.59 -11.48
C SER A 104 -4.35 24.83 -12.21
N SER A 105 -5.22 23.82 -12.25
CA SER A 105 -6.57 23.95 -12.82
C SER A 105 -7.53 24.75 -11.93
N SER A 106 -7.24 24.86 -10.62
CA SER A 106 -8.07 25.61 -9.67
C SER A 106 -7.71 27.10 -9.62
N ASP A 107 -6.44 27.45 -9.85
CA ASP A 107 -6.00 28.86 -9.84
C ASP A 107 -6.39 29.63 -11.12
N ASN A 108 -6.52 28.95 -12.28
CA ASN A 108 -6.88 29.60 -13.55
C ASN A 108 -8.37 29.99 -13.70
N ASN A 109 -9.26 29.57 -12.80
CA ASN A 109 -10.69 29.88 -12.87
C ASN A 109 -11.09 31.16 -12.11
N ASN A 110 -10.14 31.87 -11.49
CA ASN A 110 -10.41 33.08 -10.69
C ASN A 110 -10.01 34.41 -11.36
N GLU A 111 -9.51 34.40 -12.61
CA GLU A 111 -9.09 35.61 -13.34
C GLU A 111 -10.04 36.04 -14.47
N SER A 112 -11.27 35.52 -14.54
CA SER A 112 -12.25 35.88 -15.60
C SER A 112 -13.45 36.71 -15.14
N GLU A 113 -13.46 37.23 -13.91
CA GLU A 113 -14.47 38.21 -13.46
C GLU A 113 -13.81 39.53 -13.06
N ASN A 114 -13.55 40.40 -14.04
CA ASN A 114 -13.53 41.86 -13.84
C ASN A 114 -13.85 42.61 -15.14
#